data_AF-A0A7S9KQB8-F1
#
_entry.id   AF-A0A7S9KQB8-F1
#
_cell.length_a   1.000
_cell.length_b   1.000
_cell.length_c   1.000
_cell.angle_alpha   90.00
_cell.angle_beta   90.00
_cell.angle_gamma   90.00
#
_symmetry.space_group_name_H-M   'P 1'
#
loop_
_entity.id
_entity.type
_entity.pdbx_description
1 polymer ?
#
loop_
_entity_poly.entity_id
_entity_poly.type
_entity_poly.pdbx_seq_one_letter_code
_entity_poly.pdbx_strand_id
1 'polypeptide(L)' 'MVHNGRISGIIDWESAGWYPEYWEFTTPMRWPGRNPRGLIAQLGGDRYKEELEAEMAIVSRLLGSTMA' A
#
# COMPACT_ATOMS: atom_id res chain seq x y z
N MET A 1 9.70 -13.85 -0.64
CA MET A 1 10.26 -15.11 -0.09
C MET A 1 11.21 -14.80 1.07
N VAL A 2 11.35 -15.70 2.05
CA VAL A 2 12.25 -15.54 3.21
C VAL A 2 13.13 -16.79 3.37
N HIS A 3 14.44 -16.61 3.56
CA HIS A 3 15.40 -17.66 3.84
C HIS A 3 16.32 -17.21 4.99
N ASN A 4 16.45 -18.04 6.04
CA ASN A 4 17.25 -17.74 7.24
C ASN A 4 16.95 -16.35 7.85
N GLY A 5 15.65 -15.99 7.94
CA GLY A 5 15.22 -14.71 8.52
C GLY A 5 15.48 -13.48 7.64
N ARG A 6 15.92 -13.67 6.38
CA ARG A 6 16.20 -12.59 5.44
C ARG A 6 15.33 -12.72 4.19
N ILE A 7 14.97 -11.57 3.59
CA ILE A 7 14.29 -11.55 2.29
C ILE A 7 15.21 -12.23 1.27
N SER A 8 14.68 -13.21 0.55
CA SER A 8 15.45 -14.05 -0.39
C SER A 8 14.96 -13.96 -1.84
N GLY A 9 13.88 -13.21 -2.09
CA GLY A 9 13.30 -13.06 -3.41
C GLY A 9 12.03 -12.25 -3.38
N ILE A 10 11.83 -11.45 -4.44
CA ILE A 10 10.64 -10.67 -4.73
C ILE A 10 10.06 -11.26 -6.02
N ILE A 11 8.76 -11.49 -6.04
CA ILE A 11 8.00 -12.04 -7.17
C ILE A 11 6.85 -11.07 -7.51
N ASP A 12 6.08 -11.35 -8.56
CA ASP A 12 4.96 -10.52 -9.01
C ASP A 12 5.38 -9.07 -9.36
N TRP A 13 6.45 -8.95 -10.16
CA TRP A 13 7.07 -7.67 -10.54
C TRP A 13 6.32 -6.94 -11.67
N GLU A 14 5.24 -7.50 -12.23
CA GLU A 14 4.52 -6.90 -13.36
C GLU A 14 3.94 -5.52 -13.06
N SER A 15 3.75 -5.19 -11.78
CA SER A 15 3.27 -3.89 -11.30
C SER A 15 4.34 -3.01 -10.67
N ALA A 16 5.61 -3.43 -10.69
CA ALA A 16 6.67 -2.64 -10.06
C ALA A 16 7.09 -1.46 -10.94
N GLY A 17 7.46 -0.37 -10.29
CA GLY A 17 7.87 0.86 -10.96
C GLY A 17 8.46 1.86 -9.98
N TRP A 18 8.92 2.98 -10.51
CA TRP A 18 9.34 4.10 -9.69
C TRP A 18 8.10 4.88 -9.24
N TYR A 19 7.71 4.65 -7.99
CA TYR A 19 6.62 5.36 -7.33
C TYR A 19 7.17 6.26 -6.21
N PRO A 20 6.42 7.28 -5.78
CA PRO A 20 6.76 8.07 -4.59
C PRO A 20 6.92 7.19 -3.35
N GLU A 21 7.78 7.59 -2.40
CA GLU A 21 8.08 6.82 -1.18
C GLU A 21 6.83 6.40 -0.41
N TYR A 22 5.83 7.29 -0.32
CA TYR A 22 4.60 7.03 0.43
C TYR A 22 3.80 5.83 -0.13
N TRP A 23 4.02 5.43 -1.38
CA TRP A 23 3.20 4.44 -2.09
C TRP A 23 3.19 3.05 -1.44
N GLU A 24 4.30 2.66 -0.79
CA GLU A 24 4.44 1.40 -0.01
C GLU A 24 3.58 1.41 1.28
N PHE A 25 3.30 2.60 1.82
CA PHE A 25 2.46 2.78 3.01
C PHE A 25 0.98 3.04 2.64
N THR A 26 0.83 3.63 1.46
CA THR A 26 -0.31 3.89 0.61
C THR A 26 -1.23 2.72 0.27
N THR A 27 -0.65 1.93 -0.63
CA THR A 27 -1.30 0.96 -1.48
C THR A 27 -1.87 -0.24 -0.72
N PRO A 28 -1.17 -0.82 0.29
CA PRO A 28 -1.70 -1.93 1.07
C PRO A 28 -3.03 -1.60 1.76
N MET A 29 -3.24 -0.33 2.13
CA MET A 29 -4.44 0.14 2.83
C MET A 29 -5.70 0.13 1.97
N ARG A 30 -5.56 0.03 0.64
CA ARG A 30 -6.68 -0.04 -0.31
C ARG A 30 -7.39 -1.40 -0.31
N TRP A 31 -6.76 -2.47 0.17
CA TRP A 31 -7.32 -3.83 0.08
C TRP A 31 -8.09 -4.23 1.35
N PRO A 32 -9.41 -4.51 1.26
CA PRO A 32 -10.26 -4.74 2.42
C PRO A 32 -10.05 -6.11 3.11
N GLY A 33 -9.34 -7.05 2.47
CA GLY A 33 -9.17 -8.43 2.97
C GLY A 33 -8.02 -8.63 3.97
N ARG A 34 -7.20 -7.61 4.20
CA ARG A 34 -6.09 -7.63 5.17
C ARG A 34 -6.10 -6.29 5.90
N ASN A 35 -5.82 -6.29 7.21
CA ASN A 35 -5.66 -5.04 7.97
C ASN A 35 -4.15 -4.77 8.18
N PRO A 36 -3.45 -4.11 7.24
CA PRO A 36 -2.02 -3.90 7.34
C PRO A 36 -1.65 -2.78 8.33
N ARG A 37 -2.62 -2.08 8.94
CA ARG A 37 -2.40 -0.90 9.81
C ARG A 37 -1.30 -1.09 10.84
N GLY A 38 -1.29 -2.23 11.55
CA GLY A 38 -0.29 -2.49 12.58
C GLY A 38 1.14 -2.58 12.01
N LEU A 39 1.30 -3.26 10.89
CA LEU A 39 2.60 -3.36 10.19
C LEU A 39 3.03 -2.00 9.63
N ILE A 40 2.10 -1.29 8.99
CA ILE A 40 2.36 0.01 8.37
C ILE A 40 2.78 1.03 9.43
N ALA A 41 2.11 1.05 10.60
CA ALA A 41 2.51 1.87 11.74
C ALA A 41 3.92 1.51 12.25
N GLN A 42 4.24 0.21 12.42
CA GLN A 42 5.57 -0.25 12.84
C GLN A 42 6.69 0.15 11.87
N LEU A 43 6.38 0.24 10.57
CA LEU A 43 7.32 0.65 9.53
C LEU A 43 7.40 2.19 9.35
N GLY A 44 6.69 2.97 10.18
CA GLY A 44 6.71 4.43 10.12
C GLY A 44 5.78 5.04 9.08
N GLY A 45 4.73 4.32 8.68
CA GLY A 45 3.69 4.80 7.77
C GLY A 45 2.82 5.91 8.34
N ASP A 46 2.89 6.17 9.65
CA ASP A 46 2.24 7.33 10.28
C ASP A 46 2.69 8.67 9.69
N ARG A 47 3.85 8.70 9.02
CA ARG A 47 4.37 9.87 8.30
C ARG A 47 3.56 10.23 7.05
N TYR A 48 2.74 9.31 6.53
CA TYR A 48 2.07 9.42 5.23
C TYR A 48 0.53 9.46 5.33
N LYS A 49 0.01 10.02 6.43
CA LYS A 49 -1.45 10.07 6.68
C LYS A 49 -2.17 10.97 5.68
N GLU A 50 -1.59 12.11 5.35
CA GLU A 50 -2.17 13.07 4.41
C GLU A 50 -2.20 12.49 2.99
N GLU A 51 -1.14 11.80 2.57
CA GLU A 51 -1.07 11.10 1.29
C GLU A 51 -2.08 9.96 1.22
N LEU A 52 -2.27 9.22 2.32
CA LEU A 52 -3.28 8.15 2.38
C LEU A 52 -4.69 8.71 2.23
N GLU A 53 -4.99 9.82 2.91
CA GLU A 53 -6.28 10.50 2.81
C GLU A 53 -6.54 11.00 1.38
N ALA A 54 -5.56 11.67 0.78
CA ALA A 54 -5.64 12.17 -0.59
C ALA A 54 -5.84 11.02 -1.59
N GLU A 55 -5.09 9.95 -1.43
CA GLU A 55 -5.18 8.75 -2.27
C GLU A 55 -6.54 8.07 -2.17
N MET A 56 -7.07 7.89 -0.95
CA MET A 56 -8.39 7.30 -0.74
C MET A 56 -9.50 8.18 -1.33
N ALA A 57 -9.38 9.51 -1.25
CA ALA A 57 -10.30 10.44 -1.89
C ALA A 57 -10.28 10.31 -3.42
N ILE A 58 -9.09 10.21 -4.01
CA ILE A 58 -8.93 10.01 -5.46
C ILE A 58 -9.50 8.65 -5.89
N VAL A 59 -9.12 7.58 -5.20
CA VAL A 59 -9.56 6.21 -5.50
C VAL A 59 -11.08 6.10 -5.38
N SER A 60 -11.68 6.64 -4.31
CA SER A 60 -13.14 6.65 -4.15
C SER A 60 -13.85 7.39 -5.27
N ARG A 61 -13.26 8.48 -5.79
CA ARG A 61 -13.86 9.25 -6.88
C ARG A 61 -13.72 8.56 -8.24
N LEU A 62 -12.58 7.91 -8.49
CA LEU A 62 -12.27 7.29 -9.78
C LEU A 62 -12.89 5.90 -9.92
N LEU A 63 -12.93 5.13 -8.83
CA LEU A 63 -13.47 3.76 -8.83
C LEU A 63 -14.92 3.70 -8.30
N GLY A 64 -15.43 4.80 -7.75
CA GLY A 64 -16.82 4.93 -7.26
C GLY A 64 -17.91 4.89 -8.32
N SER A 65 -17.57 4.78 -9.61
CA SER A 65 -18.52 4.59 -10.72
C SER A 65 -18.56 3.15 -11.27
N THR A 66 -17.83 2.20 -10.70
CA THR A 66 -17.75 0.80 -11.19
C THR A 66 -18.12 -0.24 -10.13
N MET A 67 -18.53 0.18 -8.94
CA MET A 67 -19.07 -0.71 -7.90
C MET A 67 -20.38 -0.12 -7.33
N ALA A 68 -21.35 0.12 -8.21
CA ALA A 68 -22.76 0.28 -7.89
C ALA A 68 -23.58 -0.70 -8.73
#